data_AF-A0A8J3IV62-F1
#
_entry.id   AF-A0A8J3IV62-F1
#
_cell.length_a   1.000
_cell.length_b   1.000
_cell.length_c   1.000
_cell.angle_alpha   90.00
_cell.angle_beta   90.00
_cell.angle_gamma   90.00
#
_symmetry.space_group_name_H-M   'P 1'
#
loop_
_entity.id
_entity.type
_entity.pdbx_description
1 polymer ?
#
loop_
_entity_poly.entity_id
_entity_poly.type
_entity_poly.pdbx_seq_one_letter_code
_entity_poly.pdbx_strand_id
1 'polypeptide(L)'
;MWWIVCRITGIGCGPLAVHDAVSREIEALAEQGVFSFRATVTFTWRSRGLTEQKLDEAIARYRRDACIYVSQRLSACAHRYPATQPVSLEHQINAELARQPKLYTWWGVPVSCHPELMIRMDPRVSAEISGPILGSLRQEYEHDQQMRWADIVDERSRHWSVLLEKLSEQPLIAEAAQLTNDGKLAGVLTESAKLRRTELVEVQRLLSQLLDNTAKWGYGGFEWVVNAERAVRHQLHELDIALEDGDADGPDGESQQAS
;
A
#
# COMPACT_ATOMS: atom_id res chain seq x y z
N MET A 1 3.50 -15.89 -25.06
CA MET A 1 2.84 -17.08 -25.64
C MET A 1 1.35 -16.74 -25.71
N TRP A 2 0.66 -16.52 -26.83
CA TRP A 2 0.82 -16.83 -28.25
C TRP A 2 0.29 -15.64 -29.08
N TRP A 3 0.91 -15.30 -30.20
CA TRP A 3 0.29 -14.49 -31.25
C TRP A 3 0.46 -15.21 -32.58
N ILE A 4 -0.57 -15.93 -33.02
CA ILE A 4 -0.80 -16.27 -34.43
C ILE A 4 -2.31 -16.36 -34.62
N VAL A 5 -2.90 -15.46 -35.40
CA VAL A 5 -3.75 -15.81 -36.56
C VAL A 5 -3.68 -14.66 -37.55
N CYS A 6 -2.88 -14.87 -38.59
CA CYS A 6 -3.07 -14.22 -39.88
C CYS A 6 -4.30 -14.87 -40.52
N ARG A 7 -5.35 -14.10 -40.85
CA ARG A 7 -6.42 -14.55 -41.75
C ARG A 7 -6.59 -13.55 -42.88
N ILE A 8 -6.42 -14.10 -44.08
CA ILE A 8 -6.23 -13.45 -45.36
C ILE A 8 -7.58 -12.99 -45.93
N THR A 9 -7.67 -11.71 -46.30
CA THR A 9 -8.42 -11.26 -47.47
C THR A 9 -7.53 -10.27 -48.21
N GLY A 10 -7.25 -10.57 -49.47
CA GLY A 10 -6.13 -10.01 -50.23
C GLY A 10 -6.13 -8.49 -50.37
N ILE A 11 -4.98 -7.89 -50.03
CA ILE A 11 -4.32 -6.72 -50.62
C ILE A 11 -2.86 -6.83 -50.16
N GLY A 12 -1.91 -6.64 -51.08
CA GLY A 12 -0.48 -6.99 -50.94
C GLY A 12 0.15 -6.75 -49.56
N CYS A 13 0.64 -7.83 -48.96
CA CYS A 13 1.39 -7.78 -47.71
C CYS A 13 2.85 -7.41 -48.01
N GLY A 14 3.10 -6.11 -48.21
CA GLY A 14 4.46 -5.57 -48.13
C GLY A 14 4.97 -5.57 -46.68
N PRO A 15 6.29 -5.46 -46.44
CA PRO A 15 6.83 -5.39 -45.09
C PRO A 15 6.24 -4.20 -44.33
N LEU A 16 5.84 -4.44 -43.07
CA LEU A 16 5.39 -3.41 -42.16
C LEU A 16 6.61 -2.84 -41.45
N ALA A 17 7.00 -1.61 -41.81
CA ALA A 17 8.00 -0.88 -41.04
C ALA A 17 7.31 -0.15 -39.88
N VAL A 18 7.86 -0.30 -38.67
CA VAL A 18 7.41 0.37 -37.45
C VAL A 18 8.59 1.13 -36.87
N HIS A 19 8.42 2.43 -36.65
CA HIS A 19 9.44 3.27 -36.04
C HIS A 19 8.82 4.03 -34.86
N ASP A 20 9.54 4.04 -33.74
CA ASP A 20 9.16 4.79 -32.54
C ASP A 20 10.02 6.06 -32.45
N ALA A 21 9.39 7.23 -32.48
CA ALA A 21 10.10 8.50 -32.67
C ALA A 21 10.18 9.34 -31.40
N VAL A 22 11.32 10.02 -31.29
CA VAL A 22 11.79 10.90 -30.20
C VAL A 22 10.69 11.76 -29.55
N SER A 23 10.62 11.59 -28.23
CA SER A 23 9.80 12.33 -27.28
C SER A 23 10.00 13.85 -27.36
N ARG A 24 8.90 14.62 -27.31
CA ARG A 24 8.93 16.09 -27.25
C ARG A 24 8.00 16.59 -26.16
N GLU A 25 8.44 17.61 -25.44
CA GLU A 25 7.63 18.31 -24.44
C GLU A 25 6.79 19.41 -25.11
N ILE A 26 5.50 19.46 -24.78
CA ILE A 26 4.53 20.44 -25.23
C ILE A 26 3.84 21.00 -23.99
N GLU A 27 3.72 22.31 -23.89
CA GLU A 27 3.00 22.96 -22.79
C GLU A 27 1.62 23.41 -23.27
N ALA A 28 0.62 23.24 -22.41
CA ALA A 28 -0.74 23.73 -22.65
C ALA A 28 -1.32 24.33 -21.37
N LEU A 29 -2.04 25.44 -21.51
CA LEU A 29 -2.66 26.10 -20.36
C LEU A 29 -3.87 25.30 -19.86
N ALA A 30 -3.94 25.15 -18.55
CA ALA A 30 -5.07 24.55 -17.85
C ALA A 30 -6.26 25.52 -17.77
N GLU A 31 -7.35 25.07 -17.15
CA GLU A 31 -8.48 25.93 -16.81
C GLU A 31 -8.02 27.23 -16.11
N GLN A 32 -8.63 28.36 -16.50
CA GLN A 32 -8.31 29.72 -16.01
C GLN A 32 -6.95 30.29 -16.43
N GLY A 33 -6.09 29.53 -17.12
CA GLY A 33 -4.86 30.04 -17.75
C GLY A 33 -3.71 30.39 -16.81
N VAL A 34 -3.81 30.06 -15.52
CA VAL A 34 -2.77 30.38 -14.51
C VAL A 34 -1.70 29.28 -14.42
N PHE A 35 -2.08 28.02 -14.65
CA PHE A 35 -1.20 26.87 -14.56
C PHE A 35 -1.11 26.14 -15.90
N SER A 36 -0.03 25.37 -16.07
CA SER A 36 0.25 24.66 -17.32
C SER A 36 0.36 23.15 -17.12
N PHE A 37 -0.10 22.39 -18.11
CA PHE A 37 0.21 20.98 -18.24
C PHE A 37 1.45 20.82 -19.11
N ARG A 38 2.36 19.94 -18.69
CA ARG A 38 3.50 19.52 -19.51
C ARG A 38 3.21 18.16 -20.09
N ALA A 39 3.06 18.08 -21.40
CA ALA A 39 2.78 16.86 -22.10
C ALA A 39 4.03 16.35 -22.83
N THR A 40 4.35 15.09 -22.63
CA THR A 40 5.38 14.36 -23.35
C THR A 40 4.70 13.53 -24.43
N VAL A 41 5.00 13.77 -25.70
CA VAL A 41 4.40 13.01 -26.81
C VAL A 41 5.36 11.98 -27.39
N THR A 42 4.87 10.76 -27.58
CA THR A 42 5.53 9.67 -28.30
C THR A 42 4.78 9.42 -29.61
N PHE A 43 5.50 9.17 -30.71
CA PHE A 43 4.87 8.92 -32.01
C PHE A 43 5.25 7.56 -32.55
N THR A 44 4.26 6.70 -32.75
CA THR A 44 4.41 5.43 -33.46
C THR A 44 4.03 5.61 -34.93
N TRP A 45 5.01 5.42 -35.83
CA TRP A 45 4.81 5.52 -37.28
C TRP A 45 4.75 4.14 -37.90
N ARG A 46 3.80 3.93 -38.81
CA ARG A 46 3.63 2.65 -39.52
C ARG A 46 3.28 2.90 -40.98
N SER A 47 3.88 2.11 -41.87
CA SER A 47 3.52 2.08 -43.29
C SER A 47 3.59 0.67 -43.84
N ARG A 48 2.71 0.36 -44.81
CA ARG A 48 2.77 -0.89 -45.59
C ARG A 48 3.29 -0.55 -46.97
N GLY A 49 4.47 -1.06 -47.33
CA GLY A 49 5.06 -0.87 -48.67
C GLY A 49 6.18 0.16 -48.75
N LEU A 50 6.54 0.82 -47.64
CA LEU A 50 7.80 1.57 -47.53
C LEU A 50 8.89 0.70 -46.91
N THR A 51 10.12 0.89 -47.38
CA THR A 51 11.32 0.42 -46.67
C THR A 51 11.56 1.31 -45.44
N GLU A 52 12.29 0.80 -44.45
CA GLU A 52 12.63 1.52 -43.22
C GLU A 52 13.27 2.89 -43.50
N GLN A 53 14.29 2.95 -44.36
CA GLN A 53 14.93 4.22 -44.75
C GLN A 53 13.96 5.24 -45.35
N LYS A 54 13.01 4.80 -46.19
CA LYS A 54 11.99 5.70 -46.77
C LYS A 54 10.95 6.13 -45.73
N LEU A 55 10.67 5.27 -44.75
CA LEU A 55 9.82 5.63 -43.63
C LEU A 55 10.51 6.70 -42.77
N ASP A 56 11.81 6.60 -42.53
CA ASP A 56 12.57 7.60 -41.77
C ASP A 56 12.57 8.97 -42.44
N GLU A 57 12.74 9.01 -43.77
CA GLU A 57 12.61 10.24 -44.56
C GLU A 57 11.20 10.85 -44.44
N ALA A 58 10.15 10.00 -44.51
CA ALA A 58 8.78 10.45 -44.34
C ALA A 58 8.53 10.97 -42.91
N ILE A 59 9.08 10.32 -41.89
CA ILE A 59 9.01 10.77 -40.49
C ILE A 59 9.69 12.13 -40.35
N ALA A 60 10.91 12.30 -40.88
CA ALA A 60 11.64 13.56 -40.83
C ALA A 60 10.83 14.71 -41.47
N ARG A 61 10.11 14.42 -42.56
CA ARG A 61 9.23 15.39 -43.23
C ARG A 61 7.99 15.75 -42.40
N TYR A 62 7.26 14.75 -41.90
CA TYR A 62 5.92 14.96 -41.30
C TYR A 62 5.93 15.14 -39.78
N ARG A 63 7.06 14.92 -39.11
CA ARG A 63 7.16 15.03 -37.64
C ARG A 63 6.70 16.40 -37.13
N ARG A 64 7.07 17.49 -37.79
CA ARG A 64 6.67 18.85 -37.37
C ARG A 64 5.15 19.02 -37.44
N ASP A 65 4.52 18.55 -38.51
CA ASP A 65 3.07 18.63 -38.70
C ASP A 65 2.33 17.77 -37.68
N ALA A 66 2.85 16.58 -37.36
CA ALA A 66 2.31 15.72 -36.31
C ALA A 66 2.38 16.39 -34.93
N CYS A 67 3.49 17.06 -34.60
CA CYS A 67 3.61 17.84 -33.37
C CYS A 67 2.61 19.00 -33.31
N ILE A 68 2.42 19.74 -34.40
CA ILE A 68 1.45 20.85 -34.45
C ILE A 68 0.03 20.31 -34.25
N TYR A 69 -0.31 19.20 -34.92
CA TYR A 69 -1.61 18.54 -34.76
C TYR A 69 -1.89 18.16 -33.30
N VAL A 70 -0.93 17.51 -32.64
CA VAL A 70 -1.08 17.11 -31.23
C VAL A 70 -1.17 18.34 -30.32
N SER A 71 -0.33 19.36 -30.52
CA SER A 71 -0.34 20.59 -29.72
C SER A 71 -1.68 21.34 -29.82
N GLN A 72 -2.26 21.42 -31.01
CA GLN A 72 -3.58 22.03 -31.22
C GLN A 72 -4.68 21.25 -30.49
N ARG A 73 -4.67 19.92 -30.58
CA ARG A 73 -5.64 19.05 -29.89
C ARG A 73 -5.53 19.16 -28.37
N LEU A 74 -4.30 19.11 -27.86
CA LEU A 74 -4.03 19.28 -26.44
C LEU A 74 -4.53 20.64 -25.96
N SER A 75 -4.20 21.72 -26.68
CA SER A 75 -4.64 23.09 -26.32
C SER A 75 -6.16 23.24 -26.33
N ALA A 76 -6.84 22.60 -27.30
CA ALA A 76 -8.31 22.64 -27.39
C ALA A 76 -9.00 21.93 -26.21
N CYS A 77 -8.35 20.95 -25.59
CA CYS A 77 -8.91 20.19 -24.46
C CYS A 77 -8.45 20.72 -23.11
N ALA A 78 -7.19 21.16 -22.98
CA ALA A 78 -6.55 21.50 -21.71
C ALA A 78 -7.30 22.57 -20.90
N HIS A 79 -7.91 23.54 -21.57
CA HIS A 79 -8.66 24.63 -20.93
C HIS A 79 -9.93 24.15 -20.19
N ARG A 80 -10.39 22.92 -20.42
CA ARG A 80 -11.58 22.33 -19.77
C ARG A 80 -11.24 21.56 -18.50
N TYR A 81 -9.96 21.42 -18.18
CA TYR A 81 -9.51 20.59 -17.07
C TYR A 81 -8.83 21.42 -15.99
N PRO A 82 -9.18 21.20 -14.71
CA PRO A 82 -8.45 21.77 -13.59
C PRO A 82 -7.00 21.28 -13.60
N ALA A 83 -6.07 22.16 -13.23
CA ALA A 83 -4.64 21.84 -13.16
C ALA A 83 -4.32 20.63 -12.25
N THR A 84 -5.22 20.28 -11.34
CA THR A 84 -5.09 19.14 -10.40
C THR A 84 -5.41 17.78 -11.04
N GLN A 85 -5.95 17.73 -12.26
CA GLN A 85 -6.44 16.50 -12.91
C GLN A 85 -5.72 16.17 -14.23
N PRO A 86 -4.39 15.94 -14.23
CA PRO A 86 -3.65 15.62 -15.44
C PRO A 86 -4.06 14.26 -16.04
N VAL A 87 -4.40 13.28 -15.20
CA VAL A 87 -4.77 11.92 -15.61
C VAL A 87 -6.07 11.91 -16.41
N SER A 88 -7.07 12.70 -16.00
CA SER A 88 -8.35 12.81 -16.71
C SER A 88 -8.17 13.41 -18.11
N LEU A 89 -7.32 14.44 -18.23
CA LEU A 89 -6.95 15.04 -19.51
C LEU A 89 -6.18 14.05 -20.39
N GLU A 90 -5.23 13.30 -19.82
CA GLU A 90 -4.44 12.29 -20.52
C GLU A 90 -5.33 11.20 -21.13
N HIS A 91 -6.24 10.63 -20.34
CA HIS A 91 -7.17 9.62 -20.83
C HIS A 91 -8.06 10.15 -21.95
N GLN A 92 -8.58 11.36 -21.80
CA GLN A 92 -9.46 11.93 -22.83
C GLN A 92 -8.69 12.18 -24.14
N ILE A 93 -7.51 12.81 -24.08
CA ILE A 93 -6.76 13.16 -25.28
C ILE A 93 -6.25 11.90 -26.00
N ASN A 94 -5.78 10.90 -25.25
CA ASN A 94 -5.32 9.64 -25.84
C ASN A 94 -6.48 8.87 -26.46
N ALA A 95 -7.67 8.90 -25.85
CA ALA A 95 -8.87 8.31 -26.45
C ALA A 95 -9.29 9.03 -27.74
N GLU A 96 -9.17 10.35 -27.81
CA GLU A 96 -9.45 11.12 -29.03
C GLU A 96 -8.44 10.79 -30.14
N LEU A 97 -7.15 10.77 -29.81
CA LEU A 97 -6.08 10.49 -30.77
C LEU A 97 -6.08 9.05 -31.28
N ALA A 98 -6.42 8.08 -30.42
CA ALA A 98 -6.55 6.68 -30.81
C ALA A 98 -7.70 6.45 -31.81
N ARG A 99 -8.80 7.23 -31.72
CA ARG A 99 -9.94 7.11 -32.64
C ARG A 99 -9.67 7.68 -34.03
N GLN A 100 -8.78 8.67 -34.14
CA GLN A 100 -8.50 9.37 -35.38
C GLN A 100 -6.99 9.44 -35.63
N PRO A 101 -6.35 8.30 -36.01
CA PRO A 101 -4.93 8.30 -36.35
C PRO A 101 -4.70 9.21 -37.56
N LYS A 102 -3.61 9.98 -37.52
CA LYS A 102 -3.30 10.91 -38.60
C LYS A 102 -2.67 10.13 -39.76
N LEU A 103 -3.27 10.25 -40.94
CA LEU A 103 -2.78 9.64 -42.16
C LEU A 103 -2.03 10.68 -43.00
N TYR A 104 -0.84 10.28 -43.44
CA TYR A 104 0.02 11.00 -44.38
C TYR A 104 0.20 10.16 -45.64
N THR A 105 0.65 10.79 -46.72
CA THR A 105 0.93 10.11 -47.99
C THR A 105 2.33 10.44 -48.46
N TRP A 106 3.19 9.44 -48.59
CA TRP A 106 4.54 9.57 -49.11
C TRP A 106 4.65 8.82 -50.43
N TRP A 107 4.83 9.55 -51.54
CA TRP A 107 4.98 8.96 -52.88
C TRP A 107 3.81 8.02 -53.25
N GLY A 108 2.59 8.38 -52.85
CA GLY A 108 1.40 7.56 -53.08
C GLY A 108 1.19 6.39 -52.09
N VAL A 109 2.12 6.16 -51.16
CA VAL A 109 2.01 5.13 -50.11
C VAL A 109 1.49 5.76 -48.81
N PRO A 110 0.46 5.18 -48.16
CA PRO A 110 -0.06 5.69 -46.90
C PRO A 110 0.92 5.45 -45.75
N VAL A 111 1.10 6.47 -44.91
CA VAL A 111 1.87 6.42 -43.67
C VAL A 111 0.94 6.84 -42.53
N SER A 112 0.75 5.96 -41.56
CA SER A 112 -0.07 6.23 -40.38
C SER A 112 0.78 6.65 -39.19
N CYS A 113 0.32 7.67 -38.47
CA CYS A 113 0.94 8.21 -37.27
C CYS A 113 -0.04 8.06 -36.09
N HIS A 114 0.43 7.38 -35.04
CA HIS A 114 -0.30 7.18 -33.79
C HIS A 114 0.44 7.91 -32.67
N PRO A 115 -0.01 9.11 -32.29
CA PRO A 115 0.54 9.83 -31.16
C PRO A 115 -0.06 9.33 -29.84
N GLU A 116 0.80 9.20 -28.83
CA GLU A 116 0.43 8.93 -27.44
C GLU A 116 1.03 10.02 -26.55
N LEU A 117 0.25 10.54 -25.60
CA LEU A 117 0.70 11.57 -24.67
C LEU A 117 0.75 11.04 -23.25
N MET A 118 1.78 11.47 -22.53
CA MET A 118 1.85 11.41 -21.07
C MET A 118 1.80 12.84 -20.54
N ILE A 119 0.85 13.13 -19.66
CA ILE A 119 0.62 14.50 -19.15
C ILE A 119 1.08 14.59 -17.71
N ARG A 120 1.91 15.60 -17.44
CA ARG A 120 2.36 15.96 -16.11
C ARG A 120 1.72 17.27 -15.68
N MET A 121 1.46 17.33 -14.38
CA MET A 121 1.00 18.53 -13.71
C MET A 121 2.09 19.61 -13.71
N ASP A 122 1.68 20.87 -13.62
CA ASP A 122 2.59 21.96 -13.32
C ASP A 122 3.41 21.64 -12.05
N PRO A 123 4.74 21.80 -12.06
CA PRO A 123 5.56 21.55 -10.88
C PRO A 123 5.10 22.33 -9.63
N ARG A 124 4.51 23.52 -9.80
CA ARG A 124 4.01 24.34 -8.69
C ARG A 124 2.80 23.70 -8.02
N VAL A 125 1.86 23.20 -8.82
CA VAL A 125 0.65 22.52 -8.33
C VAL A 125 1.03 21.14 -7.77
N SER A 126 1.96 20.44 -8.42
CA SER A 126 2.51 19.18 -7.92
C SER A 126 3.15 19.35 -6.55
N ALA A 127 3.94 20.41 -6.33
CA ALA A 127 4.59 20.65 -5.04
C ALA A 127 3.57 20.89 -3.91
N GLU A 128 2.53 21.68 -4.18
CA GLU A 128 1.48 21.98 -3.21
C GLU A 128 0.66 20.74 -2.83
N ILE A 129 0.32 19.91 -3.83
CA ILE A 129 -0.49 18.70 -3.62
C ILE A 129 0.32 17.55 -3.01
N SER A 130 1.61 17.45 -3.32
CA SER A 130 2.45 16.33 -2.88
C SER A 130 2.62 16.31 -1.36
N GLY A 131 2.71 17.46 -0.70
CA GLY A 131 2.92 17.54 0.75
C GLY A 131 1.83 16.83 1.55
N PRO A 132 0.55 17.22 1.39
CA PRO A 132 -0.57 16.57 2.06
C PRO A 132 -0.72 15.08 1.72
N ILE A 133 -0.55 14.71 0.44
CA ILE A 133 -0.68 13.31 0.01
C ILE A 133 0.41 12.44 0.64
N LEU A 134 1.66 12.89 0.62
CA LEU A 134 2.76 12.18 1.27
C LEU A 134 2.55 12.06 2.79
N GLY A 135 1.96 13.09 3.41
CA GLY A 135 1.54 13.05 4.80
C GLY A 135 0.52 11.93 5.07
N SER A 136 -0.53 11.84 4.26
CA SER A 136 -1.56 10.79 4.37
C SER A 136 -0.98 9.40 4.17
N LEU A 137 -0.19 9.20 3.10
CA LEU A 137 0.45 7.91 2.82
C LEU A 137 1.39 7.47 3.94
N ARG A 138 2.10 8.42 4.55
CA ARG A 138 2.94 8.13 5.71
C ARG A 138 2.11 7.69 6.92
N GLN A 139 0.98 8.35 7.18
CA GLN A 139 0.09 7.97 8.27
C GLN A 139 -0.52 6.59 8.05
N GLU A 140 -0.95 6.28 6.82
CA GLU A 140 -1.43 4.94 6.43
C GLU A 140 -0.33 3.89 6.65
N TYR A 141 0.89 4.17 6.21
CA TYR A 141 2.01 3.27 6.41
C TYR A 141 2.35 3.03 7.89
N GLU A 142 2.38 4.09 8.70
CA GLU A 142 2.63 3.99 10.14
C GLU A 142 1.53 3.18 10.84
N HIS A 143 0.27 3.35 10.42
CA HIS A 143 -0.86 2.55 10.90
C HIS A 143 -0.74 1.07 10.53
N ASP A 144 -0.42 0.76 9.27
CA ASP A 144 -0.21 -0.63 8.82
C ASP A 144 0.95 -1.32 9.53
N GLN A 145 1.98 -0.57 9.91
CA GLN A 145 3.06 -1.10 10.75
C GLN A 145 2.56 -1.42 12.16
N GLN A 146 1.81 -0.51 12.78
CA GLN A 146 1.26 -0.73 14.12
C GLN A 146 0.32 -1.94 14.17
N MET A 147 -0.52 -2.12 13.14
CA MET A 147 -1.41 -3.28 13.04
C MET A 147 -0.61 -4.59 12.93
N ARG A 148 0.41 -4.64 12.06
CA ARG A 148 1.28 -5.82 11.97
C ARG A 148 2.01 -6.13 13.27
N TRP A 149 2.45 -5.11 14.00
CA TRP A 149 3.06 -5.28 15.31
C TRP A 149 2.06 -5.83 16.33
N ALA A 150 0.82 -5.35 16.32
CA ALA A 150 -0.25 -5.87 17.18
C ALA A 150 -0.52 -7.36 16.90
N ASP A 151 -0.61 -7.75 15.62
CA ASP A 151 -0.82 -9.14 15.22
C ASP A 151 0.32 -10.06 15.70
N ILE A 152 1.58 -9.63 15.53
CA ILE A 152 2.76 -10.39 15.99
C ILE A 152 2.76 -10.54 17.51
N VAL A 153 2.40 -9.49 18.24
CA VAL A 153 2.33 -9.54 19.71
C VAL A 153 1.21 -10.47 20.16
N ASP A 154 0.03 -10.40 19.56
CA ASP A 154 -1.09 -11.30 19.87
C ASP A 154 -0.74 -12.77 19.59
N GLU A 155 -0.14 -13.06 18.42
CA GLU A 155 0.30 -14.42 18.09
C GLU A 155 1.33 -14.95 19.10
N ARG A 156 2.33 -14.13 19.46
CA ARG A 156 3.30 -14.50 20.50
C ARG A 156 2.67 -14.69 21.87
N SER A 157 1.76 -13.81 22.28
CA SER A 157 1.07 -13.91 23.56
C SER A 157 0.26 -15.20 23.63
N ARG A 158 -0.52 -15.53 22.60
CA ARG A 158 -1.26 -16.80 22.51
C ARG A 158 -0.34 -18.00 22.58
N HIS A 159 0.79 -17.96 21.86
CA HIS A 159 1.78 -19.04 21.91
C HIS A 159 2.32 -19.25 23.33
N TRP A 160 2.67 -18.17 24.03
CA TRP A 160 3.14 -18.24 25.40
C TRP A 160 2.07 -18.74 26.36
N SER A 161 0.81 -18.31 26.23
CA SER A 161 -0.30 -18.84 27.04
C SER A 161 -0.45 -20.36 26.86
N VAL A 162 -0.43 -20.85 25.62
CA VAL A 162 -0.50 -22.30 25.33
C VAL A 162 0.71 -23.05 25.88
N LEU A 163 1.92 -22.48 25.84
CA LEU A 163 3.10 -23.12 26.43
C LEU A 163 2.99 -23.19 27.95
N LEU A 164 2.52 -22.13 28.61
CA LEU A 164 2.32 -22.10 30.06
C LEU A 164 1.25 -23.10 30.50
N GLU A 165 0.12 -23.18 29.78
CA GLU A 165 -0.94 -24.16 30.03
C GLU A 165 -0.43 -25.60 29.89
N LYS A 166 0.34 -25.89 28.82
CA LYS A 166 0.97 -27.21 28.64
C LYS A 166 2.01 -27.55 29.71
N LEU A 167 2.68 -26.55 30.28
CA LEU A 167 3.62 -26.76 31.39
C LEU A 167 2.86 -27.04 32.70
N SER A 168 1.70 -26.41 32.93
CA SER A 168 0.85 -26.71 34.10
C SER A 168 0.14 -28.07 34.00
N GLU A 169 -0.21 -28.52 32.80
CA GLU A 169 -0.88 -29.82 32.58
C GLU A 169 0.07 -31.02 32.63
N GLN A 170 1.39 -30.81 32.56
CA GLN A 170 2.35 -31.90 32.65
C GLN A 170 2.46 -32.38 34.10
N PRO A 171 2.00 -33.61 34.42
CA PRO A 171 2.02 -34.13 35.79
C PRO A 171 3.45 -34.22 36.33
N LEU A 172 4.46 -34.36 35.46
CA LEU A 172 5.87 -34.35 35.82
C LEU A 172 6.41 -33.00 36.30
N ILE A 173 5.75 -31.86 36.01
CA ILE A 173 6.18 -30.53 36.49
C ILE A 173 5.41 -30.14 37.73
N ALA A 174 4.13 -30.51 37.85
CA ALA A 174 3.40 -30.41 39.11
C ALA A 174 3.99 -31.38 40.17
N GLU A 175 4.26 -32.63 39.79
CA GLU A 175 4.98 -33.59 40.63
C GLU A 175 6.46 -33.24 40.77
N ALA A 176 7.19 -32.73 39.76
CA ALA A 176 8.57 -32.26 40.01
C ALA A 176 8.58 -31.02 40.91
N ALA A 177 7.66 -30.08 40.80
CA ALA A 177 7.56 -28.95 41.74
C ALA A 177 7.23 -29.43 43.17
N GLN A 178 6.55 -30.57 43.32
CA GLN A 178 6.31 -31.22 44.61
C GLN A 178 7.46 -32.18 45.05
N LEU A 179 8.19 -32.79 44.11
CA LEU A 179 9.25 -33.80 44.35
C LEU A 179 10.64 -33.16 44.49
N THR A 180 10.90 -32.05 43.80
CA THR A 180 11.97 -31.13 44.18
C THR A 180 11.42 -30.30 45.33
N ASN A 181 11.81 -30.64 46.55
CA ASN A 181 11.63 -29.86 47.80
C ASN A 181 12.24 -28.43 47.74
N ASP A 182 12.38 -27.84 46.55
CA ASP A 182 12.81 -26.47 46.33
C ASP A 182 11.57 -25.57 46.21
N GLY A 183 10.98 -25.20 47.36
CA GLY A 183 10.02 -24.09 47.45
C GLY A 183 10.53 -22.78 46.85
N LYS A 184 11.83 -22.70 46.52
CA LYS A 184 12.45 -21.64 45.72
C LYS A 184 11.92 -21.56 44.29
N LEU A 185 11.65 -22.66 43.59
CA LEU A 185 11.18 -22.59 42.20
C LEU A 185 9.73 -22.13 42.13
N ALA A 186 8.86 -22.70 42.98
CA ALA A 186 7.49 -22.22 43.15
C ALA A 186 7.49 -20.74 43.58
N GLY A 187 8.34 -20.36 44.54
CA GLY A 187 8.51 -18.97 44.97
C GLY A 187 8.93 -18.03 43.82
N VAL A 188 9.89 -18.44 42.98
CA VAL A 188 10.34 -17.64 41.81
C VAL A 188 9.23 -17.52 40.76
N LEU A 189 8.44 -18.59 40.52
CA LEU A 189 7.31 -18.53 39.60
C LEU A 189 6.23 -17.58 40.13
N THR A 190 5.85 -17.68 41.41
CA THR A 190 4.88 -16.78 42.04
C THR A 190 5.38 -15.34 42.09
N GLU A 191 6.66 -15.11 42.37
CA GLU A 191 7.29 -13.78 42.36
C GLU A 191 7.33 -13.19 40.95
N SER A 192 7.64 -14.01 39.93
CA SER A 192 7.62 -13.58 38.53
C SER A 192 6.19 -13.29 38.02
N ALA A 193 5.19 -14.05 38.47
CA ALA A 193 3.78 -13.80 38.18
C ALA A 193 3.29 -12.50 38.84
N LYS A 194 3.66 -12.25 40.10
CA LYS A 194 3.38 -11.00 40.81
C LYS A 194 4.04 -9.79 40.14
N LEU A 195 5.29 -9.95 39.68
CA LEU A 195 6.00 -8.91 38.95
C LEU A 195 5.30 -8.58 37.62
N ARG A 196 4.96 -9.61 36.82
CA ARG A 196 4.20 -9.43 35.57
C ARG A 196 2.84 -8.78 35.78
N ARG A 197 2.11 -9.16 36.84
CA ARG A 197 0.84 -8.52 37.19
C ARG A 197 1.03 -7.03 37.44
N THR A 198 2.08 -6.65 38.17
CA THR A 198 2.37 -5.24 38.49
C THR A 198 2.70 -4.44 37.23
N GLU A 199 3.51 -5.01 36.33
CA GLU A 199 3.82 -4.41 35.03
C GLU A 199 2.58 -4.26 34.16
N LEU A 200 1.71 -5.27 34.09
CA LEU A 200 0.48 -5.23 33.30
C LEU A 200 -0.54 -4.22 33.85
N VAL A 201 -0.66 -4.08 35.17
CA VAL A 201 -1.49 -3.04 35.79
C VAL A 201 -0.99 -1.65 35.40
N GLU A 202 0.33 -1.45 35.37
CA GLU A 202 0.90 -0.17 34.97
C GLU A 202 0.69 0.11 33.47
N VAL A 203 0.85 -0.90 32.62
CA VAL A 203 0.52 -0.80 31.19
C VAL A 203 -0.96 -0.50 30.97
N GLN A 204 -1.86 -1.17 31.71
CA GLN A 204 -3.29 -0.89 31.66
C GLN A 204 -3.58 0.56 32.04
N ARG A 205 -2.97 1.05 33.13
CA ARG A 205 -3.12 2.44 33.60
C ARG A 205 -2.69 3.43 32.52
N LEU A 206 -1.56 3.18 31.85
CA LEU A 206 -1.07 4.02 30.76
C LEU A 206 -1.99 3.99 29.54
N LEU A 207 -2.50 2.82 29.16
CA LEU A 207 -3.45 2.69 28.06
C LEU A 207 -4.78 3.40 28.35
N SER A 208 -5.31 3.29 29.57
CA SER A 208 -6.51 4.04 29.99
C SER A 208 -6.26 5.56 29.98
N GLN A 209 -5.08 6.03 30.42
CA GLN A 209 -4.72 7.45 30.32
C GLN A 209 -4.59 7.95 28.87
N LEU A 210 -4.19 7.07 27.94
CA LEU A 210 -4.17 7.39 26.52
C LEU A 210 -5.59 7.44 25.94
N LEU A 211 -6.50 6.57 26.38
CA LEU A 211 -7.92 6.58 26.00
C LEU A 211 -8.65 7.85 26.47
N ASP A 212 -8.33 8.35 27.65
CA ASP A 212 -8.93 9.59 28.16
C ASP A 212 -8.45 10.84 27.38
N ASN A 213 -7.31 10.76 26.69
CA ASN A 213 -6.72 11.83 25.89
C ASN A 213 -7.06 11.77 24.39
N THR A 214 -8.05 10.95 24.01
CA THR A 214 -8.36 10.56 22.62
C THR A 214 -8.83 11.68 21.70
N ALA A 215 -9.20 12.85 22.24
CA ALA A 215 -9.49 14.03 21.42
C ALA A 215 -8.29 14.53 20.57
N LYS A 216 -7.07 14.06 20.84
CA LYS A 216 -5.84 14.44 20.12
C LYS A 216 -5.36 13.44 19.08
N TRP A 217 -5.89 12.23 19.05
CA TRP A 217 -5.35 11.14 18.24
C TRP A 217 -6.30 10.92 17.07
N GLY A 218 -5.79 11.02 15.84
CA GLY A 218 -6.57 10.75 14.63
C GLY A 218 -7.16 9.33 14.60
N TYR A 219 -8.01 9.05 13.62
CA TYR A 219 -8.87 7.86 13.55
C TYR A 219 -8.18 6.49 13.80
N GLY A 220 -6.87 6.34 13.51
CA GLY A 220 -6.16 5.07 13.69
C GLY A 220 -5.59 4.81 15.09
N GLY A 221 -5.28 5.86 15.87
CA GLY A 221 -4.67 5.68 17.20
C GLY A 221 -5.66 5.15 18.24
N PHE A 222 -6.94 5.51 18.10
CA PHE A 222 -8.00 5.10 19.01
C PHE A 222 -8.22 3.58 19.00
N GLU A 223 -8.35 2.98 17.81
CA GLU A 223 -8.66 1.55 17.68
C GLU A 223 -7.53 0.66 18.23
N TRP A 224 -6.27 1.05 18.03
CA TRP A 224 -5.12 0.33 18.59
C TRP A 224 -5.12 0.36 20.12
N VAL A 225 -5.32 1.53 20.74
CA VAL A 225 -5.32 1.64 22.21
C VAL A 225 -6.48 0.85 22.82
N VAL A 226 -7.67 0.87 22.20
CA VAL A 226 -8.83 0.07 22.65
C VAL A 226 -8.54 -1.43 22.59
N ASN A 227 -7.92 -1.91 21.50
CA ASN A 227 -7.59 -3.32 21.36
C ASN A 227 -6.47 -3.75 22.32
N ALA A 228 -5.45 -2.91 22.50
CA ALA A 228 -4.37 -3.15 23.45
C ALA A 228 -4.89 -3.19 24.91
N GLU A 229 -5.78 -2.27 25.28
CA GLU A 229 -6.39 -2.26 26.61
C GLU A 229 -7.20 -3.54 26.87
N ARG A 230 -7.98 -4.00 25.88
CA ARG A 230 -8.75 -5.24 25.97
C ARG A 230 -7.84 -6.46 26.17
N ALA A 231 -6.74 -6.55 25.42
CA ALA A 231 -5.80 -7.65 25.52
C ALA A 231 -5.09 -7.69 26.89
N VAL A 232 -4.65 -6.53 27.40
CA VAL A 232 -4.03 -6.41 28.72
C VAL A 232 -5.01 -6.79 29.83
N ARG A 233 -6.28 -6.35 29.72
CA ARG A 233 -7.33 -6.71 30.69
C ARG A 233 -7.62 -8.22 30.71
N HIS A 234 -7.57 -8.88 29.56
CA HIS A 234 -7.72 -10.33 29.47
C HIS A 234 -6.56 -11.06 30.16
N GLN A 235 -5.31 -10.66 29.90
CA GLN A 235 -4.14 -11.27 30.55
C GLN A 235 -4.11 -11.05 32.06
N LEU A 236 -4.54 -9.87 32.54
CA LEU A 236 -4.70 -9.63 33.97
C LEU A 236 -5.73 -10.56 34.60
N HIS A 237 -6.86 -10.80 33.92
CA HIS A 237 -7.88 -11.72 34.42
C HIS A 237 -7.37 -13.17 34.52
N GLU A 238 -6.61 -13.65 33.53
CA GLU A 238 -6.00 -14.98 33.56
C GLU A 238 -4.98 -15.12 34.70
N LEU A 239 -4.16 -14.09 34.93
CA LEU A 239 -3.19 -14.08 36.04
C LEU A 239 -3.87 -14.02 37.41
N ASP A 240 -5.01 -13.33 37.53
CA ASP A 240 -5.77 -13.22 38.76
C ASP A 240 -6.33 -14.59 39.16
N ILE A 241 -6.92 -15.31 38.20
CA ILE A 241 -7.41 -16.69 38.41
C ILE A 241 -6.26 -17.61 38.85
N ALA A 242 -5.12 -17.56 38.14
CA ALA A 242 -3.97 -18.42 38.44
C ALA A 242 -3.31 -18.13 39.80
N LEU A 243 -3.41 -16.90 40.31
CA LEU A 243 -2.91 -16.52 41.63
C LEU A 243 -3.89 -16.90 42.76
N GLU A 244 -5.20 -16.87 42.51
CA GLU A 244 -6.23 -17.26 43.50
C GLU A 244 -6.25 -18.79 43.73
N ASP A 245 -6.07 -19.59 42.68
CA ASP A 245 -6.03 -21.06 42.79
C ASP A 245 -4.76 -21.58 43.50
N GLY A 246 -3.68 -20.78 43.52
CA GLY A 246 -2.40 -21.13 44.16
C GLY A 246 -2.37 -20.94 45.68
N ASP A 247 -3.28 -20.14 46.25
CA ASP A 247 -3.36 -19.87 47.70
C ASP A 247 -4.33 -20.82 48.43
N ALA A 248 -5.05 -21.71 47.71
CA ALA A 248 -6.08 -22.58 48.29
C ALA A 248 -5.55 -23.88 48.94
N ASP A 249 -4.28 -24.26 48.75
CA ASP A 249 -3.65 -25.44 49.36
C ASP A 249 -2.72 -25.06 50.52
N GLY A 250 -3.32 -24.50 51.58
CA GLY A 250 -2.70 -24.40 52.90
C GLY A 250 -2.99 -25.66 53.72
N PRO A 251 -2.00 -26.35 54.32
CA PRO A 251 -2.23 -27.60 55.04
C PRO A 251 -2.78 -27.34 56.45
N ASP A 252 -4.07 -27.05 56.57
CA ASP A 252 -4.77 -27.05 57.85
C ASP A 252 -5.61 -28.32 58.00
N GLY A 253 -5.00 -29.31 58.65
CA GLY A 253 -5.62 -30.58 59.02
C GLY A 253 -5.06 -31.10 60.33
N GLU A 254 -5.17 -30.32 61.40
CA GLU A 254 -5.14 -30.86 62.76
C GLU A 254 -6.15 -32.01 62.88
N SER A 255 -5.69 -33.17 63.34
CA SER A 255 -6.55 -34.19 63.93
C SER A 255 -5.94 -34.61 65.27
N GLN A 256 -6.36 -33.93 66.32
CA GLN A 256 -6.27 -34.41 67.69
C GLN A 256 -7.30 -35.53 67.94
N GLN A 257 -6.78 -36.62 68.52
CA GLN A 257 -7.38 -37.54 69.50
C GLN A 257 -8.47 -38.56 69.10
N ALA A 258 -8.16 -39.85 69.32
CA ALA A 258 -8.90 -40.68 70.29
C ALA A 258 -8.17 -42.00 70.63
N SER A 259 -8.08 -42.27 71.96
CA SER A 259 -7.76 -43.52 72.69
C SER A 259 -6.29 -43.96 72.81
#